data_AF-A0A754B8M5-F1
#
_entry.id   AF-A0A754B8M5-F1
#
_cell.length_a   1.000
_cell.length_b   1.000
_cell.length_c   1.000
_cell.angle_alpha   90.00
_cell.angle_beta   90.00
_cell.angle_gamma   90.00
#
_symmetry.space_group_name_H-M   'P 1'
#
loop_
_entity.id
_entity.type
_entity.pdbx_description
1 polymer ?
#
loop_
_entity_poly.entity_id
_entity_poly.type
_entity_poly.pdbx_seq_one_letter_code
_entity_poly.pdbx_strand_id
1 'polypeptide(L)' 'MMADAVRGRFWRPVKAQTSVRIDADILEWLKAPGKGYQTRMNAILREAMLRERQHK' A
#
# COMPACT_ATOMS: atom_id res chain seq x y z
N MET A 1 -8.30 -31.57 -26.07
CA MET A 1 -7.16 -30.66 -25.81
C MET A 1 -7.74 -29.31 -25.39
N MET A 2 -7.12 -28.62 -24.43
CA MET A 2 -7.43 -27.26 -23.90
C MET A 2 -8.36 -27.22 -22.68
N ALA A 3 -7.78 -27.32 -21.47
CA ALA A 3 -8.37 -26.74 -20.26
C ALA A 3 -7.35 -26.61 -19.12
N ASP A 4 -6.23 -25.92 -19.35
CA ASP A 4 -5.37 -25.47 -18.24
C ASP A 4 -5.14 -23.95 -18.35
N ALA A 5 -6.24 -23.22 -18.17
CA ALA A 5 -6.19 -21.79 -17.96
C ALA A 5 -5.79 -21.54 -16.51
N VAL A 6 -4.48 -21.45 -16.28
CA VAL A 6 -3.83 -21.10 -15.01
C VAL A 6 -4.51 -19.87 -14.39
N ARG A 7 -5.37 -20.10 -13.39
CA ARG A 7 -6.02 -19.06 -12.59
C ARG A 7 -5.04 -18.59 -11.51
N GLY A 8 -4.26 -17.55 -11.82
CA GLY A 8 -3.41 -16.91 -10.82
C GLY A 8 -2.95 -15.49 -11.12
N ARG A 9 -3.44 -14.86 -12.20
CA ARG A 9 -2.70 -13.74 -12.81
C ARG A 9 -2.98 -12.34 -12.26
N PHE A 10 -3.91 -12.08 -11.34
CA PHE A 10 -4.17 -10.71 -10.91
C PHE A 10 -4.64 -10.60 -9.45
N TRP A 11 -3.73 -10.81 -8.50
CA TRP A 11 -3.88 -10.19 -7.18
C TRP A 11 -3.64 -8.67 -7.34
N ARG A 12 -4.69 -7.94 -7.74
CA ARG A 12 -4.70 -6.48 -7.65
C ARG A 12 -5.11 -6.17 -6.22
N PRO A 13 -4.22 -5.58 -5.38
CA PRO A 13 -4.68 -5.08 -4.09
C PRO A 13 -5.80 -4.08 -4.38
N VAL A 14 -7.02 -4.44 -3.98
CA VAL A 14 -8.17 -3.54 -4.00
C VAL A 14 -7.77 -2.36 -3.13
N LYS A 15 -7.47 -1.22 -3.78
CA LYS A 15 -7.18 0.03 -3.07
C LYS A 15 -8.49 0.45 -2.42
N ALA A 16 -8.70 0.05 -1.17
CA ALA A 16 -9.81 0.55 -0.39
C ALA A 16 -9.55 2.04 -0.16
N GLN A 17 -10.37 2.89 -0.75
CA GLN A 17 -10.35 4.32 -0.45
C GLN A 17 -10.96 4.51 0.94
N THR A 18 -10.09 4.47 1.94
CA THR A 18 -10.46 4.74 3.34
C THR A 18 -9.99 6.14 3.70
N SER A 19 -10.88 6.92 4.33
CA SER A 19 -10.54 8.23 4.90
C SER A 19 -9.94 8.00 6.28
N VAL A 20 -8.61 7.92 6.36
CA VAL A 20 -7.86 7.86 7.61
C VAL A 20 -7.43 9.27 8.02
N ARG A 21 -7.50 9.57 9.32
CA ARG A 21 -6.89 10.77 9.89
C ARG A 21 -5.43 10.49 10.17
N ILE A 22 -4.56 11.33 9.62
CA ILE A 22 -3.11 11.31 9.84
C ILE A 22 -2.78 12.51 10.72
N ASP A 23 -1.83 12.35 11.64
CA ASP A 23 -1.34 13.46 12.47
C ASP A 23 -0.72 14.58 11.61
N ALA A 24 -0.78 15.82 12.09
CA ALA A 24 -0.30 16.98 11.35
C ALA A 24 1.21 16.90 11.12
N ASP A 25 1.98 16.50 12.13
CA ASP A 25 3.44 16.37 12.06
C ASP A 25 3.87 15.34 10.99
N ILE A 26 3.19 14.18 10.96
CA ILE A 26 3.45 13.14 9.96
C ILE A 26 3.07 13.62 8.57
N LEU A 27 1.99 14.38 8.43
CA LEU A 27 1.59 14.95 7.14
C LEU A 27 2.63 15.95 6.63
N GLU A 28 3.19 16.79 7.51
CA GLU A 28 4.25 17.74 7.18
C GLU A 28 5.54 17.01 6.76
N TRP A 29 5.95 15.99 7.52
CA TRP A 29 7.09 15.15 7.16
C TRP A 29 6.90 14.43 5.81
N LEU A 30 5.70 13.90 5.55
CA LEU A 30 5.38 13.25 4.27
C LEU A 30 5.34 14.24 3.10
N LYS A 31 5.03 15.52 3.37
CA LYS A 31 5.02 16.61 2.38
C LYS A 31 6.37 17.30 2.21
N ALA A 32 7.32 17.16 3.14
CA ALA A 32 8.69 17.68 3.04
C ALA A 32 9.39 17.41 1.69
N PRO A 33 9.29 16.21 1.06
CA PRO A 33 9.86 15.95 -0.28
C PRO A 33 9.07 16.54 -1.47
N GLY A 34 7.91 17.17 -1.24
CA GLY A 34 7.03 17.72 -2.28
C GLY A 34 5.87 16.82 -2.70
N LYS A 35 5.50 16.85 -3.99
CA LYS A 35 4.33 16.14 -4.53
C LYS A 35 4.48 14.63 -4.39
N GLY A 36 3.42 13.96 -3.92
CA GLY A 36 3.35 12.49 -3.87
C GLY A 36 3.26 11.84 -2.49
N TYR A 37 2.93 12.61 -1.44
CA TYR A 37 2.79 12.10 -0.06
C TYR A 37 1.86 10.86 0.04
N GLN A 38 0.79 10.79 -0.75
CA GLN A 38 -0.11 9.61 -0.78
C GLN A 38 0.61 8.34 -1.24
N THR A 39 1.44 8.43 -2.29
CA THR A 39 2.23 7.29 -2.80
C THR A 39 3.25 6.85 -1.76
N ARG A 40 3.89 7.81 -1.07
CA ARG A 40 4.89 7.55 -0.03
C ARG A 40 4.26 6.92 1.22
N MET A 41 3.12 7.45 1.67
CA MET A 41 2.33 6.87 2.76
C MET A 41 1.92 5.43 2.44
N ASN A 42 1.43 5.18 1.21
CA ASN A 42 1.06 3.84 0.79
C ASN A 42 2.28 2.89 0.73
N ALA A 43 3.46 3.37 0.35
CA ALA A 43 4.68 2.57 0.36
C ALA A 43 5.11 2.20 1.80
N ILE A 44 5.09 3.16 2.73
CA ILE A 44 5.43 2.95 4.15
C ILE A 44 4.48 1.94 4.79
N LEU A 45 3.17 2.09 4.58
CA LEU A 45 2.16 1.17 5.10
C LEU A 45 2.33 -0.24 4.52
N ARG A 46 2.66 -0.35 3.24
CA ARG A 46 2.92 -1.65 2.60
C ARG A 46 4.15 -2.33 3.18
N GLU A 47 5.24 -1.60 3.38
CA GLU A 47 6.46 -2.10 4.01
C GLU A 47 6.20 -2.57 5.45
N ALA A 48 5.48 -1.77 6.24
CA ALA A 48 5.09 -2.13 7.60
C ALA A 48 4.21 -3.40 7.64
N MET A 49 3.21 -3.48 6.76
CA MET A 49 2.36 -4.67 6.61
C MET A 49 3.18 -5.91 6.23
N LEU A 50 4.10 -5.80 5.27
CA LEU A 50 4.94 -6.93 4.86
C LEU A 50 5.86 -7.40 5.99
N ARG A 51 6.45 -6.46 6.74
CA ARG A 51 7.28 -6.76 7.92
C ARG A 51 6.50 -7.47 9.01
N GLU A 52 5.30 -6.99 9.31
CA GLU A 52 4.42 -7.61 10.30
C GLU A 52 4.00 -9.02 9.88
N ARG A 53 3.68 -9.21 8.59
CA ARG A 53 3.32 -10.53 8.04
C ARG A 53 4.48 -11.52 7.99
N GLN A 54 5.73 -11.07 7.97
CA GLN A 54 6.90 -11.95 8.03
C GLN A 54 7.32 -12.32 9.46
N HIS A 55 6.81 -11.62 10.47
CA HIS A 55 7.09 -11.88 11.88
C HIS A 55 6.09 -12.85 12.53
N LYS A 56 5.24 -13.49 11.73
CA LYS A 56 4.20 -14.43 12.17
C LYS A 56 4.32 -15.74 11.40
#